data_AF-A0A9W3CBU3-F1
#
_entry.id   AF-A0A9W3CBU3-F1
#
_cell.length_a   1.000
_cell.length_b   1.000
_cell.length_c   1.000
_cell.angle_alpha   90.00
_cell.angle_beta   90.00
_cell.angle_gamma   90.00
#
_symmetry.space_group_name_H-M   'P 1'
#
loop_
_entity.id
_entity.type
_entity.pdbx_description
1 polymer ?
#
loop_
_entity_poly.entity_id
_entity_poly.type
_entity_poly.pdbx_seq_one_letter_code
_entity_poly.pdbx_strand_id
1 'polypeptide(L)'
;MDLDQWISKVKDGQHLSEDELQLLCEYVNGKVSKPVLKERFKVFNTMFDEIHKTQSTWIVSDEQMQSELRVSIAAFVIPAYRSFFGRYKQHIDSGRHSDKYVKYQPEDIETYIDDLFDGNPPSMALKRT
;
A
#
# COMPACT_ATOMS: atom_id res chain seq x y z
N MET A 1 29.10 1.10 -7.68
CA MET A 1 29.46 1.42 -9.07
C MET A 1 28.32 2.23 -9.67
N ASP A 2 28.59 3.41 -10.23
CA ASP A 2 27.58 4.21 -10.92
C ASP A 2 27.34 3.68 -12.36
N LEU A 3 26.28 4.16 -13.02
CA LEU A 3 25.87 3.68 -14.34
C LEU A 3 26.95 3.91 -15.41
N ASP A 4 27.69 5.01 -15.35
CA ASP A 4 28.73 5.33 -16.33
C ASP A 4 29.91 4.36 -16.19
N GLN A 5 30.22 3.98 -14.97
CA GLN A 5 31.27 3.01 -14.66
C GLN A 5 30.88 1.59 -15.12
N TRP A 6 29.58 1.21 -15.04
CA TRP A 6 29.07 -0.02 -15.68
C TRP A 6 29.21 -0.01 -17.19
N ILE A 7 28.78 1.09 -17.82
CA ILE A 7 28.82 1.25 -19.27
C ILE A 7 30.26 1.17 -19.77
N SER A 8 31.22 1.76 -19.05
CA SER A 8 32.65 1.66 -19.39
C SER A 8 33.13 0.21 -19.35
N LYS A 9 32.86 -0.53 -18.27
CA LYS A 9 33.29 -1.94 -18.15
C LYS A 9 32.78 -2.82 -19.30
N VAL A 10 31.50 -2.67 -19.65
CA VAL A 10 30.90 -3.44 -20.75
C VAL A 10 31.51 -3.05 -22.09
N LYS A 11 31.77 -1.76 -22.32
CA LYS A 11 32.44 -1.27 -23.55
C LYS A 11 33.88 -1.76 -23.66
N ASP A 12 34.58 -1.89 -22.54
CA ASP A 12 35.94 -2.41 -22.45
C ASP A 12 36.00 -3.95 -22.54
N GLY A 13 34.86 -4.62 -22.77
CA GLY A 13 34.76 -6.07 -22.91
C GLY A 13 34.97 -6.83 -21.60
N GLN A 14 34.89 -6.14 -20.45
CA GLN A 14 35.03 -6.78 -19.15
C GLN A 14 33.76 -7.53 -18.79
N HIS A 15 33.93 -8.77 -18.31
CA HIS A 15 32.84 -9.56 -17.76
C HIS A 15 32.38 -8.95 -16.44
N LEU A 16 31.07 -8.81 -16.28
CA LEU A 16 30.45 -8.38 -15.03
C LEU A 16 30.22 -9.62 -14.16
N SER A 17 30.65 -9.58 -12.90
CA SER A 17 30.35 -10.67 -11.97
C SER A 17 28.85 -10.77 -11.65
N GLU A 18 28.42 -11.86 -11.02
CA GLU A 18 27.00 -12.10 -10.71
C GLU A 18 26.43 -11.08 -9.72
N ASP A 19 27.16 -10.80 -8.64
CA ASP A 19 26.82 -9.72 -7.67
C ASP A 19 26.68 -8.37 -8.36
N GLU A 20 27.53 -8.18 -9.37
CA GLU A 20 27.60 -7.00 -10.17
C GLU A 20 26.36 -6.86 -11.09
N LEU A 21 26.01 -7.91 -11.82
CA LEU A 21 24.79 -7.97 -12.62
C LEU A 21 23.54 -7.76 -11.76
N GLN A 22 23.53 -8.27 -10.54
CA GLN A 22 22.44 -8.08 -9.59
C GLN A 22 22.28 -6.60 -9.18
N LEU A 23 23.38 -5.91 -8.88
CA LEU A 23 23.38 -4.48 -8.57
C LEU A 23 22.93 -3.61 -9.76
N LEU A 24 23.32 -3.98 -10.99
CA LEU A 24 22.86 -3.31 -12.20
C LEU A 24 21.35 -3.53 -12.41
N CYS A 25 20.87 -4.76 -12.23
CA CYS A 25 19.43 -5.06 -12.26
C CYS A 25 18.67 -4.22 -11.23
N GLU A 26 19.13 -4.12 -9.98
CA GLU A 26 18.52 -3.26 -8.96
C GLU A 26 18.55 -1.77 -9.30
N TYR A 27 19.61 -1.31 -9.97
CA TYR A 27 19.73 0.06 -10.44
C TYR A 27 18.74 0.37 -11.58
N VAL A 28 18.65 -0.53 -12.57
CA VAL A 28 17.80 -0.40 -13.76
C VAL A 28 16.32 -0.60 -13.46
N ASN A 29 15.98 -1.47 -12.50
CA ASN A 29 14.58 -1.70 -12.10
C ASN A 29 13.92 -0.49 -11.40
N GLY A 30 14.63 0.64 -11.32
CA GLY A 30 14.19 1.84 -10.64
C GLY A 30 14.15 1.59 -9.14
N LYS A 31 15.15 2.08 -8.40
CA LYS A 31 15.10 2.04 -6.94
C LYS A 31 13.75 2.59 -6.49
N VAL A 32 12.94 1.71 -5.89
CA VAL A 32 11.68 2.09 -5.30
C VAL A 32 11.96 3.18 -4.28
N SER A 33 11.53 4.41 -4.58
CA SER A 33 11.89 5.57 -3.78
C SER A 33 11.16 5.48 -2.43
N LYS A 34 11.90 5.19 -1.36
CA LYS A 34 11.36 5.08 0.01
C LYS A 34 10.55 6.32 0.42
N PRO A 35 10.99 7.57 0.16
CA PRO A 35 10.17 8.75 0.43
C PRO A 35 8.83 8.74 -0.32
N VAL A 36 8.83 8.37 -1.60
CA VAL A 36 7.61 8.32 -2.42
C VAL A 36 6.67 7.24 -1.91
N LEU A 37 7.16 6.05 -1.55
CA LEU A 37 6.33 5.02 -0.96
C LEU A 37 5.71 5.45 0.36
N LYS A 38 6.51 6.06 1.26
CA LYS A 38 6.00 6.60 2.53
C LYS A 38 4.86 7.59 2.29
N GLU A 39 5.00 8.44 1.27
CA GLU A 39 3.96 9.39 0.92
C GLU A 39 2.72 8.70 0.36
N ARG A 40 2.86 7.69 -0.50
CA ARG A 40 1.72 6.90 -1.01
C ARG A 40 0.94 6.21 0.09
N PHE A 41 1.62 5.61 1.08
CA PHE A 41 0.95 5.02 2.24
C PHE A 41 0.20 6.07 3.07
N LYS A 42 0.79 7.26 3.29
CA LYS A 42 0.10 8.35 4.00
C LYS A 42 -1.13 8.84 3.24
N VAL A 43 -1.00 9.08 1.94
CA VAL A 43 -2.11 9.53 1.09
C VAL A 43 -3.23 8.50 1.12
N PHE A 44 -2.92 7.21 1.02
CA PHE A 44 -3.90 6.15 1.21
C PHE A 44 -4.58 6.24 2.57
N ASN A 45 -3.81 6.34 3.67
CA ASN A 45 -4.37 6.39 5.01
C ASN A 45 -5.34 7.57 5.18
N THR A 46 -4.94 8.76 4.73
CA THR A 46 -5.78 9.97 4.81
C THR A 46 -7.06 9.80 4.02
N MET A 47 -6.97 9.38 2.75
CA MET A 47 -8.15 9.22 1.90
C MET A 47 -9.09 8.13 2.44
N PHE A 48 -8.55 7.01 2.92
CA PHE A 48 -9.34 5.93 3.48
C PHE A 48 -10.05 6.36 4.77
N ASP A 49 -9.33 7.05 5.68
CA ASP A 49 -9.93 7.63 6.90
C ASP A 49 -11.07 8.59 6.58
N GLU A 50 -10.87 9.49 5.61
CA GLU A 50 -11.89 10.47 5.21
C GLU A 50 -13.13 9.79 4.60
N ILE A 51 -12.91 8.85 3.66
CA ILE A 51 -13.99 8.09 3.03
C ILE A 51 -14.77 7.32 4.09
N HIS A 52 -14.09 6.55 4.94
CA HIS A 52 -14.74 5.76 5.98
C HIS A 52 -15.52 6.64 6.94
N LYS A 53 -14.90 7.71 7.47
CA LYS A 53 -15.55 8.64 8.39
C LYS A 53 -16.82 9.25 7.80
N THR A 54 -16.82 9.58 6.51
CA THR A 54 -17.98 10.16 5.84
C THR A 54 -19.03 9.10 5.52
N GLN A 55 -18.64 8.00 4.88
CA GLN A 55 -19.58 7.02 4.35
C GLN A 55 -20.17 6.09 5.42
N SER A 56 -19.53 5.91 6.58
CA SER A 56 -20.15 5.18 7.71
C SER A 56 -21.36 5.92 8.28
N THR A 57 -21.43 7.25 8.13
CA THR A 57 -22.58 8.07 8.58
C THR A 57 -23.76 8.07 7.63
N TRP A 58 -23.58 7.57 6.41
CA TRP A 58 -24.67 7.44 5.45
C TRP A 58 -25.51 6.22 5.81
N ILE A 59 -26.79 6.25 5.44
CA ILE A 59 -27.70 5.12 5.64
C ILE A 59 -28.22 4.69 4.27
N VAL A 60 -28.08 3.41 3.95
CA VAL A 60 -28.75 2.77 2.82
C VAL A 60 -29.83 1.86 3.39
N SER A 61 -31.10 2.25 3.24
CA SER A 61 -32.22 1.56 3.88
C SER A 61 -32.54 0.18 3.30
N ASP A 62 -32.11 -0.08 2.07
CA ASP A 62 -32.26 -1.37 1.41
C ASP A 62 -31.02 -2.23 1.72
N GLU A 63 -31.18 -3.25 2.57
CA GLU A 63 -30.09 -4.12 3.02
C GLU A 63 -29.41 -4.87 1.88
N GLN A 64 -30.16 -5.26 0.83
CA GLN A 64 -29.59 -5.94 -0.32
C GLN A 64 -28.69 -4.98 -1.10
N MET A 65 -29.17 -3.78 -1.39
CA MET A 65 -28.38 -2.75 -2.06
C MET A 65 -27.15 -2.36 -1.24
N GLN A 66 -27.29 -2.23 0.08
CA GLN A 66 -26.19 -1.96 0.99
C GLN A 66 -25.11 -3.05 0.89
N SER A 67 -25.51 -4.32 0.93
CA SER A 67 -24.61 -5.47 0.79
C SER A 67 -23.92 -5.48 -0.58
N GLU A 68 -24.66 -5.28 -1.67
CA GLU A 68 -24.11 -5.24 -3.02
C GLU A 68 -23.08 -4.12 -3.21
N LEU A 69 -23.32 -2.95 -2.61
CA LEU A 69 -22.36 -1.84 -2.61
C LEU A 69 -21.08 -2.21 -1.87
N ARG A 70 -21.17 -2.77 -0.66
CA ARG A 70 -20.01 -3.20 0.12
C ARG A 70 -19.20 -4.26 -0.63
N VAL A 71 -19.87 -5.28 -1.18
CA VAL A 71 -19.23 -6.33 -1.99
C VAL A 71 -18.52 -5.75 -3.21
N SER A 72 -19.15 -4.81 -3.92
CA SER A 72 -18.55 -4.15 -5.07
C SER A 72 -17.30 -3.36 -4.67
N ILE A 73 -17.37 -2.54 -3.63
CA ILE A 73 -16.23 -1.76 -3.11
C ILE A 73 -15.09 -2.70 -2.69
N ALA A 74 -15.39 -3.73 -1.91
CA ALA A 74 -14.46 -4.75 -1.46
C ALA A 74 -13.73 -5.42 -2.64
N ALA A 75 -14.46 -5.81 -3.68
CA ALA A 75 -13.92 -6.46 -4.86
C ALA A 75 -12.90 -5.60 -5.63
N PHE A 76 -12.97 -4.26 -5.55
CA PHE A 76 -11.98 -3.37 -6.13
C PHE A 76 -10.85 -3.01 -5.17
N VAL A 77 -11.18 -2.63 -3.94
CA VAL A 77 -10.21 -2.04 -3.00
C VAL A 77 -9.29 -3.10 -2.41
N ILE A 78 -9.82 -4.27 -2.02
CA ILE A 78 -9.03 -5.29 -1.32
C ILE A 78 -7.93 -5.87 -2.22
N PRO A 79 -8.21 -6.31 -3.48
CA PRO A 79 -7.15 -6.87 -4.32
C PRO A 79 -6.06 -5.83 -4.65
N ALA A 80 -6.47 -4.57 -4.84
CA ALA A 80 -5.54 -3.48 -5.10
C ALA A 80 -4.65 -3.19 -3.87
N TYR A 81 -5.25 -3.11 -2.68
CA TYR A 81 -4.50 -2.85 -1.45
C TYR A 81 -3.60 -4.02 -1.07
N ARG A 82 -4.09 -5.27 -1.13
CA ARG A 82 -3.27 -6.48 -0.90
C ARG A 82 -2.05 -6.53 -1.81
N SER A 83 -2.24 -6.23 -3.10
CA SER A 83 -1.15 -6.18 -4.07
C SER A 83 -0.14 -5.08 -3.76
N PHE A 84 -0.61 -3.87 -3.43
CA PHE A 84 0.24 -2.74 -3.05
C PHE A 84 1.01 -3.02 -1.75
N PHE A 85 0.32 -3.48 -0.72
CA PHE A 85 0.86 -3.79 0.60
C PHE A 85 1.91 -4.90 0.51
N GLY A 86 1.58 -6.04 -0.10
CA GLY A 86 2.49 -7.19 -0.20
C GLY A 86 3.76 -6.87 -1.00
N ARG A 87 3.64 -6.04 -2.04
CA ARG A 87 4.79 -5.62 -2.84
C ARG A 87 5.69 -4.61 -2.12
N TYR A 88 5.09 -3.66 -1.38
CA TYR A 88 5.83 -2.47 -0.93
C TYR A 88 6.10 -2.36 0.57
N LYS A 89 5.40 -3.12 1.43
CA LYS A 89 5.59 -3.04 2.90
C LYS A 89 7.04 -3.26 3.31
N GLN A 90 7.71 -4.28 2.76
CA GLN A 90 9.11 -4.60 3.10
C GLN A 90 10.10 -3.44 2.84
N HIS A 91 9.79 -2.55 1.89
CA HIS A 91 10.64 -1.38 1.59
C HIS A 91 10.47 -0.26 2.63
N ILE A 92 9.40 -0.30 3.42
CA ILE A 92 9.12 0.60 4.55
C ILE A 92 9.53 -0.03 5.89
N ASP A 93 9.52 -1.36 5.99
CA ASP A 93 9.73 -2.13 7.22
C ASP A 93 11.19 -2.24 7.70
N SER A 94 12.14 -1.59 7.03
CA SER A 94 13.57 -1.71 7.38
C SER A 94 13.99 -0.93 8.65
N GLY A 95 13.07 -0.54 9.53
CA GLY A 95 13.39 0.25 10.73
C GLY A 95 12.28 0.31 11.79
N ARG A 96 12.61 0.79 13.01
CA ARG A 96 11.78 0.76 14.24
C ARG A 96 10.46 1.57 14.22
N HIS A 97 9.98 2.02 13.06
CA HIS A 97 8.82 2.94 12.94
C HIS A 97 7.92 2.64 11.74
N SER A 98 7.81 1.38 11.30
CA SER A 98 6.99 1.01 10.14
C SER A 98 5.49 1.23 10.36
N ASP A 99 5.02 1.06 11.61
CA ASP A 99 3.63 1.31 12.02
C ASP A 99 3.19 2.77 11.82
N LYS A 100 4.15 3.72 11.74
CA LYS A 100 3.85 5.13 11.48
C LYS A 100 3.30 5.37 10.07
N TYR A 101 3.58 4.47 9.14
CA TYR A 101 3.21 4.62 7.72
C TYR A 101 2.18 3.59 7.30
N VAL A 102 2.34 2.35 7.73
CA VAL A 102 1.44 1.25 7.38
C VAL A 102 0.40 1.11 8.48
N LYS A 103 -0.73 1.82 8.34
CA LYS A 103 -1.78 1.90 9.37
C LYS A 103 -2.74 0.70 9.37
N TYR A 104 -2.99 0.12 8.19
CA TYR A 104 -3.98 -0.93 8.00
C TYR A 104 -3.31 -2.21 7.51
N GLN A 105 -3.69 -3.33 8.09
CA GLN A 105 -3.56 -4.63 7.45
C GLN A 105 -4.67 -4.78 6.39
N PRO A 106 -4.47 -5.62 5.36
CA PRO A 106 -5.53 -5.90 4.41
C PRO A 106 -6.85 -6.38 5.04
N GLU A 107 -6.77 -7.14 6.13
CA GLU A 107 -7.93 -7.63 6.89
C GLU A 107 -8.66 -6.49 7.62
N ASP A 108 -7.94 -5.43 8.00
CA ASP A 108 -8.57 -4.25 8.60
C ASP A 108 -9.43 -3.52 7.55
N ILE A 109 -8.95 -3.43 6.30
CA ILE A 109 -9.69 -2.78 5.20
C ILE A 109 -11.03 -3.46 4.94
N GLU A 110 -11.08 -4.80 5.00
CA GLU A 110 -12.31 -5.58 4.92
C GLU A 110 -13.31 -5.16 6.00
N THR A 111 -12.85 -5.14 7.25
CA THR A 111 -13.69 -4.77 8.40
C THR A 111 -14.24 -3.35 8.27
N TYR A 112 -13.43 -2.38 7.83
CA TYR A 112 -13.88 -1.00 7.63
C TYR A 112 -14.88 -0.86 6.47
N ILE A 113 -14.81 -1.71 5.44
CA ILE A 113 -15.80 -1.69 4.36
C ILE A 113 -17.14 -2.25 4.85
N ASP A 114 -17.10 -3.25 5.73
CA ASP A 114 -18.30 -3.83 6.33
C ASP A 114 -19.08 -2.84 7.22
N ASP A 115 -18.43 -1.81 7.75
CA ASP A 115 -19.07 -0.75 8.56
C ASP A 115 -19.71 0.38 7.71
N LEU A 116 -19.48 0.40 6.38
CA LEU A 116 -19.95 1.50 5.52
C LEU A 116 -21.47 1.50 5.38
N PHE A 117 -22.10 2.67 5.41
CA PHE A 117 -23.53 2.84 5.20
C PHE A 117 -24.47 2.35 6.32
N ASP A 118 -23.96 2.06 7.52
CA ASP A 118 -24.77 1.65 8.68
C ASP A 118 -25.41 2.84 9.44
N GLY A 119 -25.06 4.08 9.10
CA GLY A 119 -25.47 5.27 9.84
C GLY A 119 -24.78 5.42 11.20
N ASN A 120 -23.83 4.55 11.51
CA ASN A 120 -23.07 4.62 12.75
C ASN A 120 -21.84 5.51 12.55
N PRO A 121 -21.66 6.58 13.36
CA PRO A 121 -20.39 7.29 13.38
C PRO A 121 -19.29 6.30 13.75
N PRO A 122 -18.08 6.44 13.17
CA PRO A 122 -17.02 5.45 13.36
C PRO A 122 -16.73 5.30 14.85
N SER A 123 -17.01 4.12 15.38
CA SER A 123 -16.58 3.73 16.72
C SER A 123 -15.05 3.76 16.71
N MET A 124 -14.45 4.66 17.50
CA MET A 124 -13.00 4.71 17.70
C MET A 124 -12.49 3.50 18.53
N ALA A 125 -12.91 2.29 18.20
CA ALA A 125 -12.64 1.08 18.97
C ALA A 125 -12.04 -0.04 18.12
N LEU A 126 -10.96 0.25 17.40
CA LEU A 126 -9.93 -0.75 17.08
C LEU A 126 -8.55 -0.07 16.99
N LYS A 127 -8.14 0.54 18.09
CA LYS A 127 -6.71 0.71 18.36
C LYS A 127 -6.22 -0.60 19.01
N ARG A 128 -5.79 -1.56 18.19
CA ARG A 128 -4.99 -2.67 18.71
C ARG A 128 -3.66 -2.10 19.18
N THR A 129 -3.37 -2.36 20.45
CA THR A 129 -2.16 -1.98 21.19
C THR A 129 -0.99 -2.85 20.81
#